data_AF-A0A377M7Q2-F1
#
_entry.id   AF-A0A377M7Q2-F1
#
_cell.length_a   1.000
_cell.length_b   1.000
_cell.length_c   1.000
_cell.angle_alpha   90.00
_cell.angle_beta   90.00
_cell.angle_gamma   90.00
#
_symmetry.space_group_name_H-M   'P 1'
#
loop_
_entity.id
_entity.type
_entity.pdbx_description
1 polymer ?
#
loop_
_entity_poly.entity_id
_entity_poly.type
_entity_poly.pdbx_seq_one_letter_code
_entity_poly.pdbx_strand_id
1 'polypeptide(L)' 'MSETATWQPSASIPNLLKRAAIMAEIRRFFADRGVLEGGNAVHESGYGNGYSSGAV' A
#
# COMPACT_ATOMS: atom_id res chain seq x y z
N MET A 1 26.47 19.61 2.10
CA MET A 1 25.27 18.80 2.35
C MET A 1 25.72 17.59 3.14
N SER A 2 25.23 17.40 4.36
CA SER A 2 25.59 16.23 5.18
C SER A 2 24.97 14.99 4.58
N GLU A 3 25.82 14.04 4.20
CA GLU A 3 25.44 12.72 3.69
C GLU A 3 24.70 11.97 4.81
N THR A 4 23.43 11.66 4.60
CA THR A 4 22.65 10.84 5.54
C THR A 4 23.19 9.43 5.49
N ALA A 5 23.49 8.83 6.65
CA ALA A 5 23.95 7.46 6.71
C ALA A 5 22.93 6.51 6.04
N THR A 6 23.39 5.49 5.30
CA THR A 6 22.56 4.59 4.48
C THR A 6 21.45 3.88 5.25
N TRP A 7 21.58 3.75 6.57
CA TRP A 7 20.54 3.16 7.44
C TRP A 7 19.36 4.10 7.69
N GLN A 8 19.53 5.41 7.48
CA GLN A 8 18.46 6.38 7.72
C GLN A 8 17.36 6.23 6.66
N PRO A 9 16.09 6.43 7.04
CA PRO A 9 15.00 6.45 6.09
C PRO A 9 15.15 7.61 5.12
N SER A 10 14.85 7.38 3.84
CA SER A 10 14.81 8.44 2.82
C SER A 10 13.65 9.43 3.03
N ALA A 11 12.60 9.01 3.72
CA ALA A 11 11.49 9.87 4.11
C ALA A 11 11.72 10.51 5.48
N SER A 12 11.40 11.79 5.61
CA SER A 12 11.45 12.50 6.89
C SER A 12 10.43 11.93 7.89
N ILE A 13 10.74 11.99 9.19
CA ILE A 13 9.83 11.56 10.25
C ILE A 13 8.44 12.24 10.15
N PRO A 14 8.32 13.56 9.89
CA PRO A 14 7.02 14.18 9.67
C PRO A 14 6.22 13.58 8.50
N ASN A 15 6.89 13.17 7.42
CA ASN A 15 6.21 12.53 6.28
C ASN A 15 5.73 11.12 6.63
N LEU A 16 6.49 10.38 7.43
CA LEU A 16 6.06 9.06 7.93
C LEU A 16 4.84 9.17 8.85
N LEU A 17 4.77 10.19 9.71
CA LEU A 17 3.60 10.46 10.55
C LEU A 17 2.36 10.81 9.71
N LYS A 18 2.51 11.68 8.70
CA LYS A 18 1.43 11.97 7.74
C LYS A 18 0.94 10.71 7.02
N ARG A 19 1.87 9.86 6.57
CA ARG A 19 1.52 8.58 5.93
C ARG A 19 0.72 7.68 6.87
N ALA A 20 1.11 7.61 8.16
CA ALA A 20 0.36 6.83 9.15
C ALA A 20 -1.07 7.34 9.32
N ALA A 21 -1.27 8.67 9.40
CA ALA A 21 -2.59 9.27 9.51
C ALA A 21 -3.48 8.95 8.28
N ILE A 22 -2.94 9.10 7.07
CA ILE A 22 -3.65 8.78 5.82
C ILE A 22 -4.06 7.30 5.79
N MET A 23 -3.15 6.39 6.16
CA MET A 23 -3.45 4.96 6.18
C MET A 23 -4.54 4.62 7.20
N ALA A 24 -4.58 5.31 8.35
CA ALA A 24 -5.64 5.14 9.33
C ALA A 24 -7.00 5.66 8.81
N GLU A 25 -7.00 6.81 8.15
CA GLU A 25 -8.20 7.41 7.56
C GLU A 25 -8.79 6.53 6.46
N ILE A 26 -7.97 5.97 5.58
CA ILE A 26 -8.41 5.04 4.53
C ILE A 26 -9.06 3.79 5.14
N ARG A 27 -8.41 3.16 6.13
CA ARG A 27 -9.00 1.99 6.81
C ARG A 27 -10.31 2.33 7.49
N ARG A 28 -10.40 3.49 8.16
CA ARG A 28 -11.63 3.95 8.79
C ARG A 28 -12.75 4.14 7.77
N PHE A 29 -12.46 4.81 6.64
CA PHE A 29 -13.42 5.04 5.57
C PHE A 29 -14.09 3.76 5.07
N PHE A 30 -13.31 2.69 4.88
CA PHE A 30 -13.83 1.39 4.44
C PHE A 30 -14.52 0.60 5.56
N ALA A 31 -13.96 0.62 6.77
CA ALA A 31 -14.54 -0.04 7.93
C ALA A 31 -15.94 0.51 8.26
N ASP A 32 -16.12 1.83 8.19
CA ASP A 32 -17.41 2.48 8.45
C ASP A 32 -18.49 2.13 7.41
N ARG A 33 -18.08 1.54 6.27
CA ARG A 33 -18.96 1.07 5.18
C ARG A 33 -19.10 -0.46 5.16
N GLY A 34 -18.53 -1.17 6.14
CA GLY A 34 -18.61 -2.63 6.22
C GLY A 34 -17.73 -3.37 5.21
N VAL A 35 -16.70 -2.72 4.66
CA VAL A 35 -15.75 -3.36 3.73
C VAL A 35 -14.62 -4.02 4.53
N LEU A 36 -14.41 -5.31 4.31
CA LEU A 36 -13.37 -6.11 4.97
C LEU A 36 -12.00 -5.89 4.31
N GLU A 37 -10.97 -5.54 5.09
CA GLU A 37 -9.58 -5.49 4.62
C GLU A 37 -9.03 -6.93 4.43
N GLY A 38 -8.46 -7.22 3.26
CA GLY A 38 -7.86 -8.51 2.94
C GLY A 38 -6.44 -8.34 2.39
N GLY A 39 -5.53 -9.24 2.78
CA GLY A 39 -4.18 -9.33 2.21
C GLY A 39 -4.10 -10.52 1.26
N ASN A 40 -3.66 -10.30 0.03
CA ASN A 40 -3.29 -11.37 -0.89
C ASN A 40 -1.77 -11.62 -0.82
N ALA A 41 -1.35 -12.75 -1.40
CA ALA A 41 0.06 -13.09 -1.47
C ALA A 41 0.83 -12.03 -2.29
N VAL A 42 2.00 -11.61 -1.79
CA VAL A 42 2.87 -10.63 -2.47
C VAL A 42 3.58 -11.25 -3.68
N HIS A 43 3.61 -12.58 -3.76
CA HIS A 43 4.16 -13.34 -4.87
C HIS A 43 3.17 -14.44 -5.24
N GLU A 44 2.71 -14.42 -6.49
CA GLU A 44 1.92 -15.52 -7.08
C GLU A 44 2.82 -16.24 -8.08
N SER A 45 3.08 -17.53 -7.86
CA SER A 45 4.00 -18.34 -8.68
C SER A 45 3.40 -18.80 -10.02
N GLY A 46 2.37 -18.11 -10.53
CA GLY A 46 1.73 -18.40 -11.81
C GLY A 46 2.02 -17.31 -12.85
N TYR A 47 2.33 -17.70 -14.10
CA TYR A 47 2.27 -16.78 -15.22
C TYR A 47 0.81 -16.39 -15.43
N GLY A 48 0.41 -15.23 -14.86
CA GLY A 48 -0.97 -14.77 -14.87
C GLY A 48 -1.55 -14.71 -16.28
N ASN A 49 -2.55 -15.52 -16.54
CA ASN A 49 -3.54 -15.33 -17.59
C ASN A 49 -4.36 -14.07 -17.25
N GLY A 50 -3.81 -12.90 -17.58
CA GLY A 50 -4.57 -11.65 -17.57
C GLY A 50 -5.84 -11.87 -18.38
N TYR A 51 -6.99 -11.74 -17.74
CA TYR A 51 -8.30 -11.97 -18.35
C TYR A 51 -8.45 -11.19 -19.66
N SER A 52 -8.26 -11.87 -20.79
CA SER A 52 -8.78 -11.46 -22.08
C SER A 52 -10.24 -11.88 -22.11
N SER A 53 -11.14 -10.92 -21.93
CA SER A 53 -12.54 -11.09 -22.31
C SER A 53 -12.93 -9.91 -23.18
N GLY A 54 -12.42 -9.92 -24.41
CA GLY A 54 -13.04 -9.27 -25.55
C GLY A 54 -13.83 -10.33 -26.31
N ALA A 55 -15.08 -10.54 -25.90
CA ALA A 55 -16.06 -11.29 -26.65
C ALA A 55 -17.44 -10.67 -26.44
N VAL A 56 -17.76 -9.67 -27.27
CA VAL A 56 -19.09 -9.41 -27.85
C VAL A 56 -18.90 -8.89 -29.26
#